data_AF-A0A3D3ULJ4-F1
#
_entry.id   AF-A0A3D3ULJ4-F1
#
_cell.length_a   1.000
_cell.length_b   1.000
_cell.length_c   1.000
_cell.angle_alpha   90.00
_cell.angle_beta   90.00
_cell.angle_gamma   90.00
#
_symmetry.space_group_name_H-M   'P 1'
#
loop_
_entity.id
_entity.type
_entity.pdbx_description
1 polymer ?
#
loop_
_entity_poly.entity_id
_entity_poly.type
_entity_poly.pdbx_seq_one_letter_code
_entity_poly.pdbx_strand_id
1 'polypeptide(L)' 'MLLTDLAIKNRTTVAVLGLLIILMGGYSYLTLPREAAPDIPIPFILVTTIYEGVSPEDIETSVTMKIEKELNGIRGV' A
#
# COMPACT_ATOMS: atom_id res chain seq x y z
N MET A 1 -14.65 -37.50 -23.65
CA MET A 1 -13.85 -36.36 -23.15
C MET A 1 -13.55 -36.62 -21.69
N LEU A 2 -12.32 -36.96 -21.32
CA LEU A 2 -12.03 -37.61 -20.04
C LEU A 2 -12.45 -36.80 -18.79
N LEU A 3 -12.29 -35.47 -18.81
CA LEU A 3 -12.75 -34.57 -17.75
C LEU A 3 -14.29 -34.51 -17.66
N THR A 4 -14.96 -34.37 -18.79
CA THR A 4 -16.42 -34.30 -18.87
C THR A 4 -17.06 -35.62 -18.41
N ASP A 5 -16.50 -36.75 -18.85
CA ASP A 5 -17.00 -38.09 -18.51
C ASP A 5 -16.84 -38.37 -17.00
N LEU A 6 -15.73 -37.94 -16.40
CA LEU A 6 -15.48 -38.07 -14.96
C LEU A 6 -16.38 -37.14 -14.13
N ALA A 7 -16.59 -35.90 -14.59
CA ALA A 7 -17.47 -34.94 -13.92
C ALA A 7 -18.94 -35.38 -13.92
N ILE A 8 -19.41 -35.97 -15.03
CA ILE A 8 -20.77 -36.50 -15.13
C ILE A 8 -20.94 -37.76 -14.26
N LYS A 9 -19.94 -38.65 -14.24
CA LYS A 9 -19.98 -39.86 -13.42
C LYS A 9 -20.03 -39.56 -11.92
N ASN A 10 -19.31 -38.53 -11.46
CA ASN A 10 -19.24 -38.12 -10.06
C ASN A 10 -20.02 -36.83 -9.77
N ARG A 11 -21.28 -36.76 -10.24
CA ARG A 11 -22.15 -35.57 -10.12
C ARG A 11 -22.27 -35.00 -8.71
N THR A 12 -22.28 -35.85 -7.69
CA THR A 12 -22.41 -35.45 -6.28
C THR A 12 -21.16 -34.75 -5.79
N THR A 13 -19.97 -35.27 -6.13
CA THR A 13 -18.69 -34.64 -5.80
C THR A 13 -18.56 -33.27 -6.45
N VAL A 14 -18.96 -33.14 -7.72
CA VAL A 14 -18.95 -31.86 -8.44
C VAL A 14 -19.91 -30.85 -7.80
N ALA A 15 -21.12 -31.27 -7.41
CA ALA A 15 -22.08 -30.41 -6.72
C ALA A 15 -21.58 -29.92 -5.36
N VAL A 16 -20.96 -30.79 -4.57
CA VAL A 16 -20.37 -30.44 -3.26
C VAL A 16 -19.18 -29.48 -3.43
N LEU A 17 -18.32 -29.72 -4.43
CA LEU A 17 -17.23 -28.80 -4.76
C LEU A 17 -17.76 -27.42 -5.19
N GLY A 18 -18.79 -27.38 -6.03
CA GLY A 18 -19.44 -26.13 -6.42
C GLY A 18 -20.01 -25.37 -5.21
N LEU A 19 -20.67 -26.08 -4.30
CA LEU A 19 -21.20 -25.49 -3.06
C LEU A 19 -20.07 -24.91 -2.19
N LEU A 20 -18.97 -25.64 -2.02
CA LEU A 20 -17.79 -25.18 -1.28
C LEU A 20 -17.20 -23.91 -1.88
N ILE A 21 -17.07 -23.85 -3.20
CA ILE A 21 -16.56 -22.67 -3.91
C ILE A 21 -17.47 -21.46 -3.67
N ILE A 22 -18.79 -21.65 -3.71
CA ILE A 22 -19.75 -20.56 -3.44
C ILE A 22 -19.63 -20.05 -2.01
N LEU A 23 -19.52 -20.95 -1.02
CA LEU A 23 -19.37 -20.57 0.38
C LEU A 23 -18.05 -19.84 0.64
N MET A 24 -16.93 -20.35 0.11
CA MET A 24 -15.63 -19.70 0.22
C MET A 24 -15.60 -18.34 -0.49
N GLY A 25 -16.20 -18.25 -1.67
CA GLY A 25 -16.31 -17.00 -2.42
C GLY A 25 -17.16 -15.97 -1.67
N GLY A 26 -18.29 -16.39 -1.11
CA GLY A 26 -19.15 -15.54 -0.28
C GLY A 26 -18.44 -15.04 0.98
N TYR A 27 -17.73 -15.92 1.67
CA TYR A 27 -16.91 -15.54 2.83
C TYR A 27 -15.83 -14.52 2.44
N SER A 28 -15.06 -14.80 1.38
CA SER A 28 -14.03 -13.90 0.88
C SER A 28 -14.58 -12.53 0.49
N TYR A 29 -15.79 -12.47 -0.08
CA TYR A 29 -16.43 -11.22 -0.46
C TYR A 29 -16.81 -10.36 0.76
N LEU A 30 -17.22 -11.00 1.86
CA LEU A 30 -17.59 -10.32 3.10
C LEU A 30 -16.37 -9.89 3.92
N THR A 31 -15.29 -10.67 3.89
CA THR A 31 -14.07 -10.37 4.65
C THR A 31 -13.12 -9.43 3.93
N LEU A 32 -13.33 -9.15 2.65
CA LEU A 32 -12.45 -8.27 1.88
C LEU A 32 -12.51 -6.85 2.48
N PRO A 33 -11.42 -6.34 3.07
CA PRO A 33 -11.40 -4.97 3.58
C PRO A 33 -11.56 -4.02 2.42
N ARG A 34 -12.60 -3.18 2.47
CA ARG A 34 -12.86 -2.17 1.46
C ARG A 34 -12.26 -0.87 1.93
N GLU A 35 -11.11 -0.50 1.39
CA GLU A 35 -10.53 0.82 1.61
C GLU A 35 -11.15 1.81 0.62
N ALA A 36 -11.94 2.75 1.13
CA ALA A 36 -12.55 3.81 0.31
C ALA A 36 -11.53 4.90 -0.07
N ALA A 37 -10.49 5.05 0.74
CA ALA A 37 -9.33 5.90 0.47
C ALA A 37 -8.08 5.02 0.65
N PRO A 38 -7.46 4.55 -0.44
CA PRO A 38 -6.17 3.88 -0.31
C PRO A 38 -5.18 4.88 0.26
N ASP A 39 -4.49 4.51 1.34
CA ASP A 39 -3.38 5.30 1.85
C ASP A 39 -2.24 5.20 0.83
N ILE A 40 -2.04 6.26 0.06
CA ILE A 40 -0.91 6.39 -0.85
C ILE A 40 0.18 7.08 -0.04
N PRO A 41 1.16 6.35 0.53
CA PRO A 41 2.25 6.98 1.25
C PRO A 41 3.09 7.76 0.25
N ILE A 42 2.86 9.07 0.16
CA ILE A 42 3.77 9.99 -0.52
C ILE A 42 4.99 10.10 0.41
N PRO A 43 6.18 9.61 0.02
CA PRO A 43 7.35 9.68 0.89
C PRO A 43 7.84 11.13 0.93
N PHE A 44 7.37 11.91 1.90
CA PHE A 44 7.92 13.22 2.20
C PHE A 44 8.70 13.19 3.51
N ILE A 45 9.84 13.88 3.53
CA ILE A 45 10.68 14.01 4.72
C ILE A 45 10.55 15.47 5.17
N LEU A 46 10.01 15.70 6.36
CA LEU A 46 9.90 17.03 6.94
C LEU A 46 11.09 17.30 7.87
N VAL A 47 11.93 18.27 7.51
CA VAL A 47 13.03 18.75 8.35
C VAL A 47 12.64 20.11 8.92
N THR A 48 12.54 20.21 10.25
CA THR A 48 12.23 21.47 10.94
C THR A 48 13.39 21.82 11.86
N THR A 49 13.91 23.04 11.72
CA THR A 49 14.93 23.59 12.61
C THR A 49 14.38 24.85 13.27
N ILE A 50 14.46 24.89 14.60
CA ILE A 50 13.98 26.03 15.39
C ILE A 50 15.22 26.75 15.91
N TYR A 51 15.39 28.01 15.50
CA TYR A 51 16.48 28.85 15.99
C TYR A 51 15.96 30.26 16.29
N GLU A 52 15.78 30.55 17.57
CA GLU A 52 15.14 31.76 18.07
C GLU A 52 16.14 32.93 18.22
N GLY A 53 15.66 34.16 18.03
CA GLY A 53 16.46 35.37 18.24
C GLY A 53 17.39 35.75 17.09
N VAL A 54 17.20 35.14 15.91
CA VAL A 54 18.04 35.36 14.72
C VAL A 54 17.20 35.90 13.57
N SER A 55 17.79 36.77 12.74
CA SER A 55 17.09 37.33 11.58
C SER A 55 16.71 36.23 10.59
N PRO A 56 15.61 36.38 9.85
CA PRO A 56 15.22 35.46 8.79
C PRO A 56 16.33 35.26 7.73
N GLU A 57 17.09 36.32 7.40
CA GLU A 57 18.18 36.21 6.43
C GLU A 57 19.37 35.38 6.96
N ASP A 58 19.70 35.54 8.25
CA ASP A 58 20.82 34.84 8.87
C ASP A 58 20.52 33.34 9.07
N ILE A 59 19.28 32.97 9.42
CA ILE A 59 18.87 31.57 9.58
C ILE A 59 18.85 30.83 8.23
N GLU A 60 18.41 31.49 7.16
CA GLU A 60 18.44 30.94 5.80
C GLU A 60 19.88 30.63 5.37
N THR A 61 20.78 31.60 5.51
CA THR A 61 22.16 31.47 5.06
C THR A 61 22.96 30.50 5.93
N SER A 62 22.76 30.53 7.25
CA SER A 62 23.59 29.79 8.19
C SER A 62 23.15 28.35 8.40
N VAL A 63 21.84 28.08 8.30
CA VAL A 63 21.22 26.79 8.65
C VAL A 63 20.57 26.16 7.42
N THR A 64 19.56 26.82 6.84
CA THR A 64 18.75 26.24 5.74
C THR A 64 19.60 25.87 4.53
N MET A 65 20.41 26.82 4.01
CA MET A 65 21.25 26.57 2.83
C MET A 65 22.29 25.47 3.05
N LYS A 66 22.84 25.34 4.28
CA LYS A 66 23.80 24.27 4.58
C LYS A 66 23.12 22.90 4.55
N ILE A 67 21.92 22.82 5.13
CA ILE A 67 21.12 21.59 5.15
C ILE A 67 20.74 21.19 3.72
N GLU A 68 20.25 22.13 2.89
CA GLU A 68 19.91 21.85 1.49
C GLU A 68 21.11 21.38 0.66
N LYS A 69 22.29 21.99 0.88
CA LYS A 69 23.51 21.62 0.15
C LYS A 69 23.96 20.20 0.46
N GLU A 70 23.87 19.77 1.71
CA GLU A 70 24.21 18.40 2.12
C GLU A 70 23.15 17.40 1.66
N LEU A 71 21.87 17.78 1.65
CA LEU A 71 20.77 16.93 1.19
C LEU A 71 20.73 16.74 -0.33
N ASN A 72 21.17 17.73 -1.11
CA ASN A 72 21.22 17.68 -2.58
C ASN A 72 22.10 16.54 -3.16
N GLY A 73 22.97 15.93 -2.34
CA GLY A 73 23.86 14.84 -2.77
C GLY A 73 23.32 13.43 -2.53
N ILE A 74 22.18 13.29 -1.85
CA ILE A 74 21.67 11.98 -1.41
C ILE A 74 20.81 11.37 -2.53
N ARG A 75 21.24 10.22 -3.07
CA ARG A 75 20.43 9.47 -4.05
C ARG A 75 19.20 8.88 -3.34
N GLY A 76 18.01 9.37 -3.68
CA GLY A 76 16.74 8.88 -3.16
C GLY A 76 15.97 9.86 -2.26
N VAL A 77 16.43 11.11 -2.16
CA VAL A 77 15.68 12.27 -1.62
C VAL A 77 15.37 13.23 -2.77
#